data_AF-A0AA86S0N9-F1
#
_entry.id   AF-A0AA86S0N9-F1
#
_cell.length_a   1.000
_cell.length_b   1.000
_cell.length_c   1.000
_cell.angle_alpha   90.00
_cell.angle_beta   90.00
_cell.angle_gamma   90.00
#
_symmetry.space_group_name_H-M   'P 1'
#
loop_
_entity.id
_entity.type
_entity.pdbx_description
1 polymer ?
#
loop_
_entity_poly.entity_id
_entity_poly.type
_entity_poly.pdbx_seq_one_letter_code
_entity_poly.pdbx_strand_id
1 'polypeptide(L)'
;MASLHIRRVITNLLNSSRYPTSHNPFPRPLLSHCPFTSHAGNDSHSHSHSVNIDFSNEESKRRLINRLLYRSKQRGFLELDLVLGKWVEDNIHSLDENRIRALIHVLDLENPDLWKWISGQEQPPESISTNPVFTAVREGVVKNLEIYSAPETRATPGQPWVRGWDDIKKFRGGPITGNQ
;
A
#
# COMPACT_ATOMS: atom_id res chain seq x y z
N MET A 1 -7.67 6.34 57.21
CA MET A 1 -6.43 6.42 56.41
C MET A 1 -6.82 6.51 54.94
N ALA A 2 -6.10 7.32 54.18
CA ALA A 2 -6.55 8.10 53.02
C ALA A 2 -7.16 7.33 51.82
N SER A 3 -8.22 7.91 51.24
CA SER A 3 -8.80 7.61 49.93
C SER A 3 -8.39 8.73 48.96
N LEU A 4 -7.73 8.39 47.86
CA LEU A 4 -7.26 9.36 46.85
C LEU A 4 -8.21 9.34 45.64
N HIS A 5 -9.05 10.37 45.54
CA HIS A 5 -9.83 10.69 44.34
C HIS A 5 -9.05 11.68 43.47
N ILE A 6 -8.67 11.26 42.26
CA ILE A 6 -8.05 12.14 41.26
C ILE A 6 -9.17 12.78 40.42
N ARG A 7 -9.45 14.06 40.68
CA ARG A 7 -10.30 14.90 39.82
C ARG A 7 -9.43 15.51 38.72
N ARG A 8 -9.69 15.16 37.45
CA ARG A 8 -9.20 15.92 36.28
C ARG A 8 -10.14 17.09 36.04
N VAL A 9 -9.63 18.30 36.23
CA VAL A 9 -10.32 19.57 35.95
C VAL A 9 -10.15 19.90 34.47
N ILE A 10 -11.27 20.14 33.80
CA ILE A 10 -11.38 20.70 32.46
C ILE A 10 -11.36 22.23 32.61
N THR A 11 -10.48 22.92 31.88
CA THR A 11 -10.66 24.35 31.58
C THR A 11 -10.44 24.59 30.09
N ASN A 12 -11.52 24.98 29.43
CA ASN A 12 -11.51 25.61 28.11
C ASN A 12 -11.09 27.08 28.26
N LEU A 13 -10.24 27.57 27.37
CA LEU A 13 -10.04 29.00 27.14
C LEU A 13 -9.90 29.24 25.64
N LEU A 14 -10.99 29.74 25.05
CA LEU A 14 -10.99 30.45 23.77
C LEU A 14 -10.20 31.75 23.93
N ASN A 15 -9.30 32.06 22.99
CA ASN A 15 -9.09 33.45 22.62
C ASN A 15 -8.75 33.57 21.13
N SER A 16 -9.65 34.26 20.43
CA SER A 16 -9.47 34.80 19.09
C SER A 16 -8.60 36.06 19.18
N SER A 17 -7.75 36.34 18.19
CA SER A 17 -7.71 37.63 17.47
C SER A 17 -6.37 37.87 16.73
N ARG A 18 -6.53 38.27 15.45
CA ARG A 18 -5.67 39.19 14.67
C ARG A 18 -4.27 38.71 14.21
N TYR A 19 -4.23 38.28 12.93
CA TYR A 19 -3.03 38.34 12.10
C TYR A 19 -2.82 39.77 11.59
N PRO A 20 -1.64 40.39 11.79
CA PRO A 20 -1.24 41.54 11.01
C PRO A 20 -0.52 41.11 9.72
N THR A 21 -1.00 41.66 8.61
CA THR A 21 -0.29 41.75 7.34
C THR A 21 1.04 42.50 7.53
N SER A 22 2.15 41.88 7.12
CA SER A 22 3.44 42.57 7.00
C SER A 22 3.98 42.34 5.59
N HIS A 23 3.96 43.41 4.80
CA HIS A 23 4.68 43.54 3.54
C HIS A 23 6.18 43.51 3.84
N ASN A 24 6.89 42.50 3.32
CA ASN A 24 8.35 42.53 3.25
C ASN A 24 8.78 42.88 1.81
N PRO A 25 9.40 44.04 1.58
CA PRO A 25 10.02 44.39 0.31
C PRO A 25 11.51 44.06 0.39
N PHE A 26 11.91 42.84 -0.01
CA PHE A 26 13.32 42.56 -0.28
C PHE A 26 13.48 41.79 -1.60
N PRO A 27 14.39 42.24 -2.48
CA PRO A 27 14.50 41.72 -3.84
C PRO A 27 15.09 40.31 -3.85
N ARG A 28 14.45 39.40 -4.59
CA ARG A 28 14.94 38.05 -4.84
C ARG A 28 16.16 38.11 -5.78
N PRO A 29 17.31 37.53 -5.42
CA PRO A 29 18.41 37.41 -6.36
C PRO A 29 18.08 36.35 -7.43
N LEU A 30 18.52 36.67 -8.64
CA LEU A 30 18.27 35.94 -9.87
C LEU A 30 18.92 34.55 -9.89
N LEU A 31 18.11 33.59 -10.32
CA LEU A 31 18.39 32.33 -11.01
C LEU A 31 19.86 32.10 -11.43
N SER A 32 20.67 31.46 -10.58
CA SER A 32 21.93 30.85 -11.04
C SER A 32 21.61 29.52 -11.72
N HIS A 33 22.02 29.43 -12.97
CA HIS A 33 21.82 28.28 -13.85
C HIS A 33 22.47 27.01 -13.27
N CYS A 34 21.68 25.96 -13.08
CA CYS A 34 22.22 24.60 -12.93
C CYS A 34 22.53 24.08 -14.34
N PRO A 35 23.78 23.74 -14.68
CA PRO A 35 24.05 23.04 -15.93
C PRO A 35 23.50 21.62 -15.78
N PHE A 36 22.49 21.31 -16.59
CA PHE A 36 21.93 19.98 -16.72
C PHE A 36 22.93 19.11 -17.49
N THR A 37 23.78 18.37 -16.78
CA THR A 37 24.66 17.36 -17.37
C THR A 37 23.82 16.14 -17.72
N SER A 38 23.50 15.98 -19.01
CA SER A 38 22.81 14.82 -19.55
C SER A 38 23.77 13.65 -19.73
N HIS A 39 23.95 12.84 -18.69
CA HIS A 39 24.53 11.52 -18.84
C HIS A 39 23.41 10.54 -19.21
N ALA A 40 23.22 10.35 -20.51
CA ALA A 40 22.43 9.26 -21.06
C ALA A 40 23.20 7.94 -20.86
N GLY A 41 23.09 7.36 -19.67
CA GLY A 41 23.47 5.98 -19.41
C GLY A 41 22.31 5.06 -19.75
N ASN A 42 22.36 4.44 -20.92
CA ASN A 42 21.56 3.24 -21.23
C ASN A 42 22.10 2.11 -20.36
N ASP A 43 21.58 1.97 -19.15
CA ASP A 43 21.87 0.82 -18.31
C ASP A 43 20.73 -0.18 -18.45
N SER A 44 20.78 -0.94 -19.56
CA SER A 44 19.93 -2.12 -19.76
C SER A 44 20.43 -3.28 -18.90
N HIS A 45 20.55 -3.06 -17.59
CA HIS A 45 20.70 -4.14 -16.65
C HIS A 45 19.31 -4.71 -16.41
N SER A 46 18.99 -5.79 -17.11
CA SER A 46 18.02 -6.77 -16.61
C SER A 46 18.52 -7.22 -15.23
N HIS A 47 18.11 -6.50 -14.20
CA HIS A 47 18.50 -6.75 -12.82
C HIS A 47 17.72 -7.98 -12.38
N SER A 48 18.14 -9.16 -12.84
CA SER A 48 17.78 -10.42 -12.23
C SER A 48 18.38 -10.39 -10.84
N HIS A 49 17.64 -9.80 -9.89
CA HIS A 49 18.05 -9.68 -8.51
C HIS A 49 18.05 -11.10 -7.95
N SER A 50 19.17 -11.80 -8.10
CA SER A 50 19.34 -13.13 -7.53
C SER A 50 19.41 -12.95 -6.02
N VAL A 51 18.26 -12.99 -5.35
CA VAL A 51 18.21 -12.92 -3.90
C VAL A 51 18.87 -14.19 -3.38
N ASN A 52 20.08 -14.05 -2.85
CA ASN A 52 20.82 -15.16 -2.27
C ASN A 52 20.19 -15.46 -0.91
N ILE A 53 19.40 -16.54 -0.85
CA ILE A 53 18.69 -16.91 0.37
C ILE A 53 19.59 -17.84 1.18
N ASP A 54 20.14 -17.32 2.26
CA ASP A 54 20.97 -18.07 3.19
C ASP A 54 20.12 -18.69 4.32
N PHE A 55 19.93 -20.01 4.27
CA PHE A 55 19.31 -20.80 5.33
C PHE A 55 20.32 -21.58 6.19
N SER A 56 21.63 -21.38 5.97
CA SER A 56 22.66 -22.16 6.68
C SER A 56 22.73 -21.86 8.18
N ASN A 57 22.26 -20.69 8.58
CA ASN A 57 22.27 -20.22 9.97
C ASN A 57 20.88 -19.78 10.43
N GLU A 58 20.49 -20.18 11.65
CA GLU A 58 19.22 -19.80 12.28
C GLU A 58 19.06 -18.28 12.39
N GLU A 59 20.16 -17.57 12.65
CA GLU A 59 20.16 -16.11 12.72
C GLU A 59 19.94 -15.47 11.34
N SER A 60 20.53 -16.02 10.27
CA SER A 60 20.27 -15.58 8.89
C SER A 60 18.80 -15.78 8.51
N LYS A 61 18.24 -16.94 8.86
CA LYS A 61 16.82 -17.28 8.63
C LYS A 61 15.89 -16.30 9.36
N ARG A 62 16.15 -15.99 10.63
CA ARG A 62 15.36 -15.00 11.40
C ARG A 62 15.38 -13.62 10.75
N ARG A 63 16.56 -13.15 10.33
CA ARG A 63 16.71 -11.85 9.64
C ARG A 63 15.94 -11.80 8.33
N LEU A 64 15.97 -12.89 7.55
CA LEU A 64 15.20 -13.03 6.32
C LEU A 64 13.69 -12.93 6.60
N ILE A 65 13.19 -13.72 7.56
CA ILE A 65 11.78 -13.73 7.96
C ILE A 65 11.32 -12.34 8.39
N ASN A 66 12.08 -11.69 9.27
CA ASN A 66 11.76 -10.34 9.75
C ASN A 66 11.72 -9.32 8.60
N ARG A 67 12.64 -9.43 7.64
CA ARG A 67 12.67 -8.57 6.45
C ARG A 67 11.43 -8.78 5.57
N LEU A 68 11.03 -10.02 5.33
CA LEU A 68 9.85 -10.35 4.52
C LEU A 68 8.56 -9.89 5.20
N LEU A 69 8.44 -10.14 6.50
CA LEU A 69 7.30 -9.71 7.29
C LEU A 69 7.18 -8.17 7.30
N TYR A 70 8.28 -7.46 7.51
CA TYR A 70 8.30 -6.00 7.42
C TYR A 70 7.89 -5.50 6.02
N ARG A 71 8.48 -6.06 4.96
CA ARG A 71 8.19 -5.66 3.57
C ARG A 71 6.75 -5.95 3.15
N SER A 72 6.11 -6.97 3.74
CA SER A 72 4.69 -7.27 3.51
C SER A 72 3.72 -6.31 4.20
N LYS A 73 4.15 -5.61 5.26
CA LYS A 73 3.30 -4.74 6.09
C LYS A 73 3.52 -3.24 5.86
N GLN A 74 4.53 -2.85 5.09
CA GLN A 74 5.01 -1.47 4.97
C GLN A 74 5.08 -1.03 3.50
N ARG A 75 4.01 -1.27 2.75
CA ARG A 75 3.94 -0.90 1.33
C ARG A 75 3.24 0.44 1.09
N GLY A 76 2.56 0.97 2.11
CA GLY A 76 1.81 2.24 2.00
C GLY A 76 0.42 2.07 1.39
N PHE A 77 -0.08 0.83 1.34
CA PHE A 77 -1.43 0.51 0.89
C PHE A 77 -2.08 -0.42 1.91
N LEU A 78 -2.88 0.16 2.81
CA LEU A 78 -3.34 -0.49 4.03
C LEU A 78 -4.08 -1.80 3.77
N GLU A 79 -4.92 -1.83 2.75
CA GLU A 79 -5.70 -3.00 2.35
C GLU A 79 -4.79 -4.15 1.95
N LEU A 80 -3.75 -3.85 1.17
CA LEU A 80 -2.76 -4.82 0.74
C LEU A 80 -1.88 -5.27 1.92
N ASP A 81 -1.48 -4.35 2.79
CA ASP A 81 -0.67 -4.61 3.98
C ASP A 81 -1.41 -5.53 4.97
N LEU A 82 -2.73 -5.38 5.12
CA LEU A 82 -3.55 -6.24 5.96
C LEU A 82 -3.68 -7.66 5.38
N VAL A 83 -3.95 -7.76 4.07
CA VAL A 83 -4.13 -9.05 3.39
C VAL A 83 -2.82 -9.83 3.33
N LEU A 84 -1.75 -9.22 2.79
CA LEU A 84 -0.45 -9.86 2.66
C LEU A 84 0.22 -10.05 4.02
N GLY A 85 0.20 -9.02 4.87
CA GLY A 85 0.85 -9.06 6.17
C GLY A 85 0.31 -10.19 7.05
N LYS A 86 -1.02 -10.36 7.09
CA LYS A 86 -1.66 -11.46 7.83
C LYS A 86 -1.29 -12.82 7.23
N TRP A 87 -1.41 -12.97 5.90
CA TRP A 87 -1.09 -14.24 5.25
C TRP A 87 0.37 -14.65 5.46
N VAL A 88 1.31 -13.70 5.35
CA VAL A 88 2.73 -13.95 5.57
C VAL A 88 2.99 -14.33 7.02
N GLU A 89 2.44 -13.60 7.99
CA GLU A 89 2.60 -13.91 9.41
C GLU A 89 2.15 -15.33 9.77
N ASP A 90 1.01 -15.76 9.22
CA ASP A 90 0.46 -17.10 9.49
C ASP A 90 1.25 -18.24 8.80
N ASN A 91 1.88 -17.97 7.65
CA ASN A 91 2.48 -19.02 6.81
C ASN A 91 4.02 -19.04 6.81
N ILE A 92 4.71 -17.93 7.11
CA ILE A 92 6.17 -17.79 6.91
C ILE A 92 6.99 -18.89 7.59
N HIS A 93 6.53 -19.40 8.73
CA HIS A 93 7.22 -20.44 9.50
C HIS A 93 7.15 -21.84 8.87
N SER A 94 6.16 -22.09 8.00
CA SER A 94 5.92 -23.37 7.33
C SER A 94 6.30 -23.37 5.84
N LEU A 95 6.80 -22.25 5.30
CA LEU A 95 7.17 -22.16 3.89
C LEU A 95 8.51 -22.83 3.58
N ASP A 96 8.52 -23.62 2.51
CA ASP A 96 9.74 -24.14 1.88
C ASP A 96 10.53 -23.04 1.16
N GLU A 97 11.80 -23.29 0.86
CA GLU A 97 12.69 -22.36 0.15
C GLU A 97 12.11 -21.86 -1.19
N ASN A 98 11.49 -22.77 -1.95
CA ASN A 98 10.85 -22.43 -3.23
C ASN A 98 9.68 -21.48 -3.04
N ARG A 99 8.89 -21.66 -1.98
CA ARG A 99 7.77 -20.76 -1.65
C ARG A 99 8.26 -19.42 -1.13
N ILE A 100 9.39 -19.40 -0.40
CA ILE A 100 10.02 -18.15 0.04
C ILE A 100 10.52 -17.34 -1.17
N ARG A 101 11.13 -17.99 -2.17
CA ARG A 101 11.48 -17.33 -3.46
C ARG A 101 10.25 -16.78 -4.16
N ALA A 102 9.18 -17.58 -4.20
CA ALA A 102 7.91 -17.17 -4.78
C ALA A 102 7.29 -15.97 -4.04
N LEU A 103 7.40 -15.91 -2.71
CA LEU A 103 6.96 -14.78 -1.90
C LEU A 103 7.78 -13.52 -2.18
N ILE A 104 9.11 -13.63 -2.26
CA ILE A 104 9.99 -12.51 -2.63
C ILE A 104 9.56 -11.94 -3.98
N HIS A 105 9.34 -12.80 -4.97
CA HIS A 105 8.87 -12.38 -6.30
C HIS A 105 7.53 -11.63 -6.23
N VAL A 106 6.59 -12.08 -5.40
CA VAL A 106 5.31 -11.37 -5.20
C VAL A 106 5.50 -10.02 -4.50
N LEU A 107 6.40 -9.95 -3.52
CA LEU A 107 6.70 -8.73 -2.76
C LEU A 107 7.52 -7.69 -3.55
N ASP A 108 8.02 -8.03 -4.73
CA ASP A 108 8.70 -7.10 -5.63
C ASP A 108 7.78 -6.54 -6.74
N LEU A 109 6.53 -7.01 -6.81
CA LEU A 109 5.51 -6.47 -7.72
C LEU A 109 4.99 -5.11 -7.27
N GLU A 110 4.61 -4.28 -8.23
CA GLU A 110 4.00 -2.96 -8.00
C GLU A 110 2.67 -3.07 -7.24
N ASN A 111 2.47 -2.20 -6.25
CA ASN A 111 1.29 -2.24 -5.36
C ASN A 111 -0.04 -2.12 -6.10
N PRO A 112 -0.24 -1.19 -7.06
CA PRO A 112 -1.53 -0.99 -7.69
C PRO A 112 -1.97 -2.21 -8.50
N ASP A 113 -1.03 -2.80 -9.25
CA ASP A 113 -1.32 -3.95 -10.10
C ASP A 113 -1.52 -5.21 -9.28
N LEU A 114 -0.69 -5.42 -8.25
CA LEU A 114 -0.87 -6.52 -7.31
C LEU A 114 -2.26 -6.50 -6.66
N TRP A 115 -2.73 -5.32 -6.24
CA TRP A 115 -4.06 -5.19 -5.67
C TRP A 115 -5.18 -5.48 -6.66
N LYS A 116 -5.09 -4.99 -7.92
CA LYS A 116 -6.08 -5.29 -8.97
C LYS A 116 -6.22 -6.79 -9.20
N TRP A 117 -5.11 -7.52 -9.22
CA TRP A 117 -5.12 -8.96 -9.44
C TRP A 117 -5.67 -9.74 -8.24
N ILE A 118 -5.27 -9.36 -7.01
CA ILE A 118 -5.76 -10.02 -5.78
C ILE A 118 -7.27 -9.82 -5.60
N SER A 119 -7.77 -8.61 -5.86
CA SER A 119 -9.19 -8.27 -5.75
C SER A 119 -10.04 -8.77 -6.93
N GLY A 120 -9.43 -9.30 -7.99
CA GLY A 120 -10.14 -9.82 -9.15
C GLY A 120 -10.67 -8.77 -10.13
N GLN A 121 -10.18 -7.53 -10.05
CA GLN A 121 -10.50 -6.48 -11.01
C GLN A 121 -9.91 -6.76 -12.38
N GLU A 122 -8.68 -7.28 -12.41
CA GLU A 122 -7.93 -7.57 -13.62
C GLU A 122 -7.32 -8.97 -13.53
N GLN A 123 -7.14 -9.64 -14.69
CA GLN A 123 -6.48 -10.94 -14.71
C GLN A 123 -4.96 -10.78 -14.54
N PRO A 124 -4.33 -11.54 -13.64
CA PRO A 124 -2.88 -11.53 -13.52
C PRO A 124 -2.24 -12.13 -14.79
N PRO A 125 -1.05 -11.65 -15.18
CA PRO A 125 -0.20 -12.33 -16.15
C PRO A 125 0.09 -13.78 -15.75
N GLU A 126 0.31 -14.66 -16.74
CA GLU A 126 0.57 -16.10 -16.50
C GLU A 126 1.77 -16.35 -15.56
N SER A 127 2.80 -15.49 -15.64
CA SER A 127 3.98 -15.56 -14.78
C SER A 127 3.65 -15.40 -13.30
N ILE A 128 2.61 -14.64 -12.97
CA ILE A 128 2.16 -14.36 -11.61
C ILE A 128 1.09 -15.36 -11.20
N SER A 129 0.19 -15.72 -12.12
CA SER A 129 -0.85 -16.72 -11.85
C SER A 129 -0.29 -18.11 -11.54
N THR A 130 0.90 -18.44 -12.04
CA THR A 130 1.59 -19.71 -11.75
C THR A 130 2.24 -19.72 -10.36
N ASN A 131 2.41 -18.56 -9.73
CA ASN A 131 3.10 -18.45 -8.46
C ASN A 131 2.22 -19.01 -7.31
N PRO A 132 2.72 -19.99 -6.53
CA PRO A 132 1.92 -20.67 -5.50
C PRO A 132 1.53 -19.74 -4.34
N VAL A 133 2.36 -18.75 -4.02
CA VAL A 133 2.09 -17.78 -2.93
C VAL A 133 0.99 -16.82 -3.35
N PHE A 134 1.06 -16.31 -4.59
CA PHE A 134 0.03 -15.43 -5.12
C PHE A 134 -1.34 -16.12 -5.13
N THR A 135 -1.42 -17.35 -5.63
CA THR A 135 -2.66 -18.13 -5.66
C THR A 135 -3.21 -18.38 -4.26
N ALA A 136 -2.36 -18.73 -3.30
CA ALA A 136 -2.80 -18.95 -1.91
C ALA A 136 -3.36 -17.69 -1.24
N VAL A 137 -2.73 -16.53 -1.48
CA VAL A 137 -3.23 -15.23 -0.99
C VAL A 137 -4.58 -14.91 -1.63
N ARG A 138 -4.67 -15.03 -2.96
CA ARG A 138 -5.91 -14.75 -3.72
C ARG A 138 -7.06 -15.65 -3.26
N GLU A 139 -6.81 -16.94 -3.06
CA GLU A 139 -7.81 -17.87 -2.51
C GLU A 139 -8.30 -17.44 -1.12
N GLY A 140 -7.40 -17.00 -0.25
CA GLY A 140 -7.75 -16.48 1.08
C GLY A 140 -8.66 -15.25 0.99
N VAL A 141 -8.38 -14.34 0.05
CA VAL A 141 -9.23 -13.16 -0.20
C VAL A 141 -10.60 -13.58 -0.72
N VAL A 142 -10.66 -14.44 -1.73
CA VAL A 142 -11.93 -14.92 -2.31
C VAL A 142 -12.80 -15.60 -1.24
N LYS A 143 -12.22 -16.46 -0.39
CA LYS A 143 -12.92 -17.10 0.73
C LYS A 143 -13.48 -16.05 1.71
N ASN A 144 -12.71 -15.02 2.04
CA ASN A 144 -13.20 -13.94 2.89
C ASN A 144 -14.36 -13.17 2.24
N LEU A 145 -14.30 -12.89 0.93
CA LEU A 145 -15.41 -12.28 0.21
C LEU A 145 -16.66 -13.17 0.21
N GLU A 146 -16.49 -14.48 0.10
CA GLU A 146 -17.58 -15.44 0.14
C GLU A 146 -18.28 -15.49 1.50
N ILE A 147 -17.52 -15.38 2.59
CA ILE A 147 -18.05 -15.45 3.96
C ILE A 147 -18.75 -14.13 4.36
N TYR A 148 -18.15 -12.99 4.02
CA TYR A 148 -18.54 -11.70 4.60
C TYR A 148 -19.25 -10.75 3.62
N SER A 149 -19.29 -11.04 2.32
CA SER A 149 -19.93 -10.19 1.30
C SER A 149 -21.02 -10.91 0.53
N ALA A 150 -22.20 -10.29 0.47
CA ALA A 150 -23.29 -10.72 -0.40
C ALA A 150 -22.87 -10.62 -1.88
N PRO A 151 -23.27 -11.57 -2.75
CA PRO A 151 -22.84 -11.59 -4.15
C PRO A 151 -23.25 -10.33 -4.92
N GLU A 152 -24.38 -9.72 -4.56
CA GLU A 152 -24.91 -8.51 -5.20
C GLU A 152 -24.07 -7.25 -4.96
N THR A 153 -23.29 -7.21 -3.89
CA THR A 153 -22.44 -6.04 -3.54
C THR A 153 -21.01 -6.17 -4.05
N ARG A 154 -20.69 -7.25 -4.76
CA ARG A 154 -19.35 -7.50 -5.29
C ARG A 154 -19.12 -6.69 -6.57
N ALA A 155 -17.88 -6.24 -6.75
CA ALA A 155 -17.46 -5.63 -8.01
C ALA A 155 -17.58 -6.65 -9.15
N THR A 156 -18.05 -6.21 -10.30
CA THR A 156 -18.09 -7.04 -11.50
C THR A 156 -16.66 -7.28 -11.99
N PRO A 157 -16.27 -8.54 -12.28
CA PRO A 157 -14.93 -8.82 -12.79
C PRO A 157 -14.64 -8.03 -14.07
N GLY A 158 -13.45 -7.43 -14.17
CA GLY A 158 -13.06 -6.66 -15.35
C GLY A 158 -13.58 -5.21 -15.40
N GLN A 159 -14.38 -4.77 -14.42
CA GLN A 159 -14.76 -3.36 -14.31
C GLN A 159 -13.81 -2.64 -13.34
N PRO A 160 -13.26 -1.46 -13.72
CA PRO A 160 -12.53 -0.63 -12.77
C PRO A 160 -13.47 -0.16 -11.65
N TRP A 161 -12.93 0.12 -10.47
CA TRP A 161 -13.72 0.74 -9.40
C TRP A 161 -14.45 1.97 -9.94
N VAL A 162 -15.74 2.08 -9.64
CA VAL A 162 -16.51 3.30 -9.90
C VAL A 162 -15.88 4.41 -9.07
N ARG A 163 -14.96 5.13 -9.67
CA ARG A 163 -14.38 6.32 -9.11
C ARG A 163 -15.49 7.37 -9.18
N GLY A 164 -16.24 7.56 -8.11
CA GLY A 164 -17.37 8.51 -8.04
C GLY A 164 -17.01 9.98 -8.36
N TRP A 165 -15.76 10.25 -8.72
CA TRP A 165 -15.24 11.50 -9.26
C TRP A 165 -15.25 11.59 -10.79
N ASP A 166 -15.31 10.47 -11.51
CA ASP A 166 -15.37 10.44 -12.98
C ASP A 166 -16.81 10.64 -13.51
N ASP A 167 -17.81 10.51 -12.63
CA ASP A 167 -19.22 10.73 -12.93
C ASP A 167 -19.59 12.22 -13.10
N ILE A 168 -18.73 13.14 -12.64
CA ILE A 168 -18.95 14.60 -12.71
C ILE A 168 -19.08 15.09 -14.16
N LYS A 169 -18.54 14.35 -15.14
CA LYS A 169 -18.57 14.75 -16.56
C LYS A 169 -19.81 14.31 -17.33
N LYS A 170 -20.70 13.49 -16.75
CA LYS A 170 -21.83 12.90 -17.49
C LYS A 170 -23.12 13.71 -17.50
N PHE A 171 -23.22 14.88 -16.86
CA PHE A 171 -24.48 15.63 -16.86
C PHE A 171 -24.33 17.07 -17.40
N ARG A 172 -24.74 17.31 -18.65
CA ARG A 172 -25.12 18.68 -19.08
C ARG A 172 -26.50 19.01 -18.47
N GLY A 173 -26.50 19.69 -17.33
CA GLY A 173 -27.70 20.27 -16.68
C GLY A 173 -28.22 19.62 -15.38
N GLY A 174 -27.38 19.04 -14.52
CA GLY A 174 -27.82 18.27 -13.34
C GLY A 174 -27.68 19.06 -12.02
N PRO A 175 -28.45 18.77 -10.96
CA PRO A 175 -28.40 19.54 -9.72
C PRO A 175 -27.13 19.29 -8.90
N ILE A 176 -26.67 20.35 -8.24
CA ILE A 176 -25.36 20.52 -7.58
C ILE A 176 -25.21 19.70 -6.27
N THR A 177 -26.24 18.99 -5.82
CA THR A 177 -26.29 18.52 -4.44
C THR A 177 -25.50 17.23 -4.22
N GLY A 178 -24.22 17.39 -3.87
CA GLY A 178 -23.59 16.60 -2.83
C GLY A 178 -24.14 17.03 -1.47
N ASN A 179 -24.27 16.09 -0.53
CA ASN A 179 -24.63 16.41 0.85
C ASN A 179 -23.60 17.41 1.41
N GLN A 180 -24.11 18.58 1.84
CA GLN A 180 -23.38 19.53 2.68
C GLN A 180 -23.19 18.97 4.09
#